data_AF-A0A2V7RQ91-F1
#
_entry.id   AF-A0A2V7RQ91-F1
#
_cell.length_a   1.000
_cell.length_b   1.000
_cell.length_c   1.000
_cell.angle_alpha   90.00
_cell.angle_beta   90.00
_cell.angle_gamma   90.00
#
_symmetry.space_group_name_H-M   'P 1'
#
loop_
_entity.id
_entity.type
_entity.pdbx_description
1 polymer ?
#
loop_
_entity_poly.entity_id
_entity_poly.type
_entity_poly.pdbx_seq_one_letter_code
_entity_poly.pdbx_strand_id
1 'polypeptide(L)'
;MPHRRFQDEGGRWWDVWETRPTIIDRRAGRERRTGGRQISDRRQRSEARVAVEPEFRKGWLAFQSGADWCRLAPIPEGWESVPDNDLLALLARAVASEARRA
;
A
#
# COMPACT_ATOMS: atom_id res chain seq x y z
N MET A 1 -8.94 1.00 -13.31
CA MET A 1 -8.63 0.75 -11.88
C MET A 1 -9.95 0.83 -11.14
N PRO A 2 -10.43 -0.26 -10.52
CA PRO A 2 -11.56 -0.18 -9.62
C PRO A 2 -11.19 0.76 -8.46
N HIS A 3 -12.01 1.78 -8.25
CA HIS A 3 -11.92 2.74 -7.17
C HIS A 3 -13.31 2.81 -6.54
N ARG A 4 -13.36 2.64 -5.23
CA ARG A 4 -14.59 2.80 -4.46
C ARG A 4 -14.35 3.74 -3.31
N ARG A 5 -15.42 4.41 -2.91
CA ARG A 5 -15.46 5.23 -1.71
C ARG A 5 -16.56 4.69 -0.79
N PHE A 6 -16.23 4.51 0.48
CA PHE A 6 -17.17 4.09 1.52
C PHE A 6 -16.98 4.93 2.79
N GLN A 7 -17.98 4.90 3.66
CA GLN A 7 -17.92 5.59 4.95
C GLN A 7 -17.70 4.56 6.07
N ASP A 8 -16.82 4.90 7.01
CA ASP A 8 -16.56 4.13 8.23
C ASP A 8 -17.60 4.39 9.31
N GLU A 9 -17.71 3.51 10.32
CA GLU A 9 -18.60 3.71 11.47
C GLU A 9 -18.32 5.05 12.19
N GLY A 10 -17.07 5.54 12.14
CA GLY A 10 -16.71 6.87 12.65
C GLY A 10 -17.15 8.06 11.78
N GLY A 11 -17.89 7.83 10.69
CA GLY A 11 -18.29 8.87 9.72
C GLY A 11 -17.19 9.30 8.76
N ARG A 12 -16.03 8.61 8.79
CA ARG A 12 -14.85 8.92 7.98
C ARG A 12 -14.96 8.33 6.58
N TRP A 13 -14.68 9.12 5.55
CA TRP A 13 -14.69 8.64 4.17
C TRP A 13 -13.36 8.01 3.79
N TRP A 14 -13.41 6.79 3.27
CA TRP A 14 -12.26 6.05 2.78
C TRP A 14 -12.39 5.81 1.29
N ASP A 15 -11.34 6.16 0.57
CA ASP A 15 -11.12 5.82 -0.82
C ASP A 15 -10.28 4.53 -0.89
N VAL A 16 -10.74 3.54 -1.64
CA VAL A 16 -10.11 2.22 -1.79
C VAL A 16 -9.84 1.90 -3.25
N TRP A 17 -8.63 1.43 -3.55
CA TRP A 17 -8.22 1.04 -4.89
C TRP A 17 -7.20 -0.10 -4.87
N GLU A 18 -7.22 -0.92 -5.91
CA GLU A 18 -6.15 -1.90 -6.12
C GLU A 18 -4.91 -1.23 -6.71
N THR A 19 -3.74 -1.58 -6.18
CA THR A 19 -2.44 -1.21 -6.75
C THR A 19 -1.68 -2.48 -7.07
N ARG A 20 -1.46 -2.75 -8.36
CA ARG A 20 -0.58 -3.82 -8.80
C ARG A 20 0.76 -3.21 -9.20
N PRO A 21 1.87 -3.58 -8.55
CA PRO A 21 3.17 -3.15 -9.06
C PRO A 21 3.33 -3.79 -10.43
N THR A 22 3.51 -2.98 -11.47
CA THR A 22 4.05 -3.47 -12.75
C THR A 22 5.49 -3.87 -12.49
N ILE A 23 5.69 -5.15 -12.16
CA ILE A 23 7.02 -5.70 -11.88
C ILE A 23 7.89 -5.44 -13.11
N ILE A 24 9.05 -4.80 -12.88
CA ILE A 24 10.20 -4.60 -13.77
C ILE A 24 10.15 -3.35 -14.67
N ASP A 25 10.55 -2.18 -14.14
CA ASP A 25 11.51 -1.38 -14.91
C ASP A 25 12.92 -1.91 -14.65
N ARG A 26 13.58 -2.24 -15.74
CA ARG A 26 14.83 -2.97 -15.84
C ARG A 26 15.99 -2.08 -15.35
N ARG A 27 16.27 -2.02 -14.05
CA ARG A 27 17.56 -1.50 -13.54
C ARG A 27 18.17 -2.36 -12.43
N ALA A 28 18.15 -3.67 -12.63
CA ALA A 28 19.24 -4.55 -12.18
C ALA A 28 20.31 -4.66 -13.29
N GLY A 29 20.54 -3.56 -14.01
CA GLY A 29 21.64 -3.42 -14.96
C GLY A 29 22.90 -3.04 -14.19
N ARG A 30 23.59 -4.05 -13.69
CA ARG A 30 25.06 -4.16 -13.70
C ARG A 30 25.82 -2.82 -13.77
N GLU A 31 26.18 -2.23 -12.64
CA GLU A 31 27.56 -1.76 -12.49
C GLU A 31 27.99 -1.57 -11.04
N ARG A 32 28.99 -2.37 -10.67
CA ARG A 32 29.88 -2.09 -9.56
C ARG A 32 30.70 -0.85 -9.96
N ARG A 33 30.70 0.18 -9.12
CA ARG A 33 31.89 0.84 -8.54
C ARG A 33 31.64 2.32 -8.24
N THR A 34 32.31 2.74 -7.17
CA THR A 34 32.73 4.11 -6.84
C THR A 34 31.83 4.84 -5.87
N GLY A 35 32.40 5.11 -4.69
CA GLY A 35 31.73 5.72 -3.56
C GLY A 35 31.59 7.23 -3.67
N GLY A 36 31.11 7.80 -2.57
CA GLY A 36 31.23 9.23 -2.29
C GLY A 36 29.92 9.91 -1.93
N ARG A 37 29.83 10.29 -0.65
CA ARG A 37 29.36 11.60 -0.20
C ARG A 37 27.84 11.83 -0.11
N GLN A 38 27.33 11.50 1.08
CA GLN A 38 26.53 12.36 1.97
C GLN A 38 25.69 13.47 1.31
N ILE A 39 24.37 13.25 1.22
CA ILE A 39 23.36 14.32 1.24
C ILE A 39 22.26 13.88 2.20
N SER A 40 22.30 14.44 3.41
CA SER A 40 21.16 14.46 4.32
C SER A 40 20.25 15.61 3.88
N ASP A 41 19.19 15.31 3.13
CA ASP A 41 18.16 16.29 2.79
C ASP A 41 16.75 15.77 3.10
N ARG A 42 15.98 16.64 3.74
CA ARG A 42 14.75 16.36 4.49
C ARG A 42 13.56 16.20 3.55
N ARG A 43 13.26 14.98 3.09
CA ARG A 43 11.92 14.59 2.56
C ARG A 43 11.69 13.08 2.45
N GLN A 44 12.35 12.31 3.30
CA GLN A 44 12.37 10.84 3.23
C GLN A 44 11.46 10.24 4.31
N ARG A 45 10.17 10.63 4.35
CA ARG A 45 9.19 9.90 5.16
C ARG A 45 8.85 8.63 4.40
N SER A 46 9.70 7.62 4.63
CA SER A 46 9.38 6.21 4.40
C SER A 46 9.32 5.73 2.95
N GLU A 47 10.25 6.16 2.10
CA GLU A 47 10.76 5.26 1.05
C GLU A 47 11.76 4.28 1.69
N ALA A 48 11.28 3.54 2.70
CA ALA A 48 11.98 2.33 3.09
C ALA A 48 12.06 1.49 1.81
N ARG A 49 13.25 1.00 1.49
CA ARG A 49 13.42 -0.08 0.53
C ARG A 49 12.76 -1.31 1.12
N VAL A 50 11.43 -1.33 1.13
CA VAL A 50 10.64 -2.42 1.65
C VAL A 50 10.90 -3.54 0.67
N ALA A 51 11.65 -4.55 1.12
CA ALA A 51 11.66 -5.83 0.46
C ALA A 51 10.19 -6.22 0.28
N VAL A 52 9.69 -6.06 -0.94
CA VAL A 52 8.30 -6.34 -1.28
C VAL A 52 8.15 -7.83 -1.05
N GLU A 53 7.59 -8.21 0.10
CA GLU A 53 7.27 -9.59 0.42
C GLU A 53 6.56 -10.20 -0.79
N PRO A 54 6.85 -11.47 -1.14
CA PRO A 54 6.39 -12.07 -2.40
C PRO A 54 4.87 -11.97 -2.62
N GLU A 55 4.09 -11.79 -1.55
CA GLU A 55 2.65 -11.58 -1.56
C GLU A 55 2.24 -10.20 -2.13
N PHE A 56 3.02 -9.15 -1.90
CA PHE A 56 2.78 -7.80 -2.45
C PHE A 56 3.11 -7.71 -3.95
N ARG A 57 3.82 -8.71 -4.52
CA ARG A 57 4.00 -8.83 -5.98
C ARG A 57 2.69 -9.09 -6.71
N LYS A 58 1.70 -9.67 -6.02
CA LYS A 58 0.35 -9.91 -6.57
C LYS A 58 -0.53 -8.66 -6.53
N GLY A 59 -0.04 -7.57 -5.94
CA GLY A 59 -0.76 -6.33 -5.70
C GLY A 59 -1.27 -6.22 -4.27
N TRP A 60 -1.66 -5.00 -3.89
CA TRP A 60 -2.26 -4.70 -2.60
C TRP A 60 -3.46 -3.78 -2.78
N LEU A 61 -4.38 -3.86 -1.84
CA LEU A 61 -5.52 -2.98 -1.71
C LEU A 61 -5.09 -1.78 -0.85
N ALA A 62 -5.16 -0.58 -1.39
CA ALA A 62 -4.84 0.64 -0.68
C ALA A 62 -6.11 1.33 -0.22
N PHE A 63 -6.11 1.79 1.03
CA PHE A 63 -7.17 2.56 1.67
C PHE A 63 -6.60 3.93 2.04
N GLN A 64 -7.28 5.01 1.69
CA GLN A 64 -6.88 6.36 2.05
C GLN A 64 -8.06 7.15 2.57
N SER A 65 -7.81 7.90 3.64
CA SER A 65 -8.73 8.89 4.17
C SER A 65 -7.94 10.14 4.56
N GLY A 66 -7.88 11.11 3.66
CA GLY A 66 -7.14 12.35 3.89
C GLY A 66 -5.64 12.10 4.05
N ALA A 67 -5.09 12.33 5.24
CA ALA A 67 -3.69 12.11 5.56
C ALA A 67 -3.38 10.65 5.99
N ASP A 68 -4.41 9.90 6.37
CA ASP A 68 -4.27 8.52 6.78
C ASP A 68 -4.36 7.61 5.56
N TRP A 69 -3.49 6.61 5.51
CA TRP A 69 -3.57 5.56 4.51
C TRP A 69 -3.09 4.24 5.11
N CYS A 70 -3.70 3.16 4.65
CA CYS A 70 -3.37 1.79 5.04
C CYS A 70 -3.37 0.92 3.80
N ARG A 71 -2.69 -0.22 3.86
CA ARG A 71 -2.62 -1.18 2.75
C ARG A 71 -2.86 -2.59 3.25
N LEU A 72 -3.49 -3.40 2.41
CA LEU A 72 -3.76 -4.80 2.68
C LEU A 72 -3.23 -5.65 1.53
N ALA A 73 -2.42 -6.65 1.84
CA ALA A 73 -1.98 -7.66 0.90
C ALA A 73 -2.28 -9.07 1.45
N PRO A 74 -2.66 -10.03 0.59
CA PRO A 74 -2.97 -9.88 -0.84
C PRO A 74 -4.31 -9.14 -1.11
N ILE A 75 -4.57 -8.73 -2.35
CA ILE A 75 -5.87 -8.17 -2.77
C ILE A 75 -6.94 -9.27 -2.61
N PRO A 76 -8.01 -9.04 -1.82
CA PRO A 76 -9.13 -9.98 -1.73
C PRO A 76 -9.88 -10.09 -3.06
N GLU A 77 -10.26 -11.30 -3.47
CA GLU A 77 -11.09 -11.48 -4.66
C GLU A 77 -12.48 -10.85 -4.46
N GLY A 78 -13.00 -10.20 -5.49
CA GLY A 78 -14.34 -9.62 -5.48
C GLY A 78 -14.52 -8.36 -4.62
N TRP A 79 -13.45 -7.78 -4.06
CA TRP A 79 -13.51 -6.57 -3.20
C TRP A 79 -14.25 -5.39 -3.87
N GLU A 80 -14.24 -5.31 -5.20
CA GLU A 80 -14.96 -4.28 -5.95
C GLU A 80 -16.48 -4.38 -5.83
N SER A 81 -17.02 -5.57 -5.54
CA SER A 81 -18.47 -5.84 -5.47
C SER A 81 -18.97 -6.15 -4.05
N VAL A 82 -18.09 -6.26 -3.06
CA VAL A 82 -18.51 -6.52 -1.67
C VAL A 82 -19.25 -5.31 -1.07
N PRO A 83 -20.20 -5.51 -0.13
CA PRO A 83 -20.88 -4.40 0.52
C PRO A 83 -19.92 -3.59 1.41
N ASP A 84 -20.32 -2.38 1.79
CA ASP A 84 -19.46 -1.49 2.58
C ASP A 84 -19.07 -2.09 3.93
N ASN A 85 -19.92 -2.94 4.53
CA ASN A 85 -19.60 -3.67 5.76
C ASN A 85 -18.39 -4.61 5.61
N ASP A 86 -18.25 -5.27 4.46
CA ASP A 86 -17.08 -6.09 4.14
C ASP A 86 -15.85 -5.21 3.87
N LEU A 87 -16.02 -4.04 3.23
CA LEU A 87 -14.94 -3.06 3.07
C LEU A 87 -14.42 -2.56 4.43
N LEU A 88 -15.30 -2.39 5.42
CA LEU A 88 -14.92 -2.05 6.79
C LEU A 88 -14.10 -3.17 7.45
N ALA A 89 -14.52 -4.42 7.29
CA ALA A 89 -13.75 -5.57 7.77
C ALA A 89 -12.36 -5.65 7.10
N LEU A 90 -12.25 -5.31 5.81
CA LEU A 90 -10.97 -5.23 5.09
C LEU A 90 -10.10 -4.07 5.59
N LEU A 91 -10.68 -2.91 5.86
CA LEU A 91 -9.99 -1.76 6.46
C LEU A 91 -9.42 -2.11 7.83
N ALA A 92 -10.23 -2.73 8.70
CA ALA A 92 -9.79 -3.16 10.03
C ALA A 92 -8.61 -4.14 9.95
N ARG A 93 -8.64 -5.08 9.00
CA ARG A 93 -7.51 -5.99 8.73
C ARG A 93 -6.26 -5.23 8.24
N ALA A 94 -6.44 -4.22 7.39
CA ALA A 94 -5.34 -3.40 6.88
C ALA A 94 -4.64 -2.63 8.02
N VAL A 95 -5.43 -1.96 8.86
CA VAL A 95 -4.95 -1.23 10.05
C VAL A 95 -4.22 -2.19 11.00
N ALA A 96 -4.77 -3.36 11.29
CA ALA A 96 -4.13 -4.36 12.14
C ALA A 96 -2.82 -4.91 11.54
N SER A 97 -2.70 -4.99 10.21
CA SER A 97 -1.46 -5.41 9.55
C SER A 97 -0.35 -4.37 9.65
N GLU A 98 -0.69 -3.07 9.53
CA GLU A 98 0.28 -1.99 9.68
C GLU A 98 0.68 -1.79 11.16
N ALA A 99 -0.25 -1.98 12.11
CA ALA A 99 0.04 -1.96 13.55
C ALA A 99 1.03 -3.06 13.98
N ARG A 100 0.98 -4.25 13.36
CA ARG A 100 1.96 -5.33 13.61
C ARG A 100 3.36 -5.04 13.06
N ARG A 101 3.51 -4.03 12.19
CA ARG A 101 4.78 -3.63 11.58
C ARG A 101 5.45 -2.45 12.28
N ALA A 102 4.77 -1.77 13.19
CA ALA A 102 5.30 -0.65 13.99
C ALA A 102 5.93 -1.14 15.30
#